data_AF-A0A2T0SNR4-F1
#
_entry.id   AF-A0A2T0SNR4-F1
#
_cell.length_a   1.000
_cell.length_b   1.000
_cell.length_c   1.000
_cell.angle_alpha   90.00
_cell.angle_beta   90.00
_cell.angle_gamma   90.00
#
_symmetry.space_group_name_H-M   'P 1'
#
loop_
_entity.id
_entity.type
_entity.pdbx_description
1 polymer ?
#
loop_
_entity_poly.entity_id
_entity_poly.type
_entity_poly.pdbx_seq_one_letter_code
_entity_poly.pdbx_strand_id
1 'polypeptide(L)'
;MSKQIDNEVLFNAVEAELVRRHAVGETPDAFAGKSVTGVRGVIKNCWQLYHESQSIIREENRLVWQRDALLPAQALDTTKLVNSLKHIRELIDLTAIGQYRMPTYCEESSVALLDLITKFYVKLRS
;
A
#
# COMPACT_ATOMS: atom_id res chain seq x y z
N MET A 1 4.17 -0.50 21.60
CA MET A 1 3.87 -1.70 20.80
C MET A 1 2.66 -1.56 19.87
N SER A 2 1.86 -0.47 19.90
CA SER A 2 0.58 -0.42 19.14
C SER A 2 0.69 0.00 17.66
N LYS A 3 1.36 1.12 17.34
CA LYS A 3 1.29 1.73 15.99
C LYS A 3 1.83 0.88 14.83
N GLN A 4 2.85 0.06 15.06
CA GLN A 4 3.42 -0.79 14.01
C GLN A 4 2.46 -1.93 13.65
N ILE A 5 1.86 -2.56 14.67
CA ILE A 5 0.83 -3.59 14.48
C ILE A 5 -0.39 -2.98 13.79
N ASP A 6 -0.82 -1.80 14.21
CA ASP A 6 -1.95 -1.09 13.59
C ASP A 6 -1.72 -0.83 12.09
N ASN A 7 -0.51 -0.39 11.72
CA ASN A 7 -0.14 -0.18 10.32
C ASN A 7 -0.11 -1.51 9.55
N GLU A 8 0.46 -2.57 10.13
CA GLU A 8 0.50 -3.86 9.45
C GLU A 8 -0.91 -4.42 9.17
N VAL A 9 -1.81 -4.32 10.15
CA VAL A 9 -3.24 -4.66 10.00
C VAL A 9 -3.88 -3.83 8.88
N LEU A 10 -3.58 -2.53 8.80
CA LEU A 10 -4.05 -1.66 7.72
C LEU A 10 -3.58 -2.13 6.34
N PHE A 11 -2.28 -2.42 6.18
CA PHE A 11 -1.72 -2.91 4.92
C PHE A 11 -2.32 -4.26 4.52
N ASN A 12 -2.54 -5.16 5.49
CA ASN A 12 -3.19 -6.46 5.26
C ASN A 12 -4.66 -6.29 4.84
N ALA A 13 -5.41 -5.42 5.51
CA ALA A 13 -6.81 -5.13 5.19
C ALA A 13 -6.96 -4.56 3.76
N VAL A 14 -6.11 -3.59 3.40
CA VAL A 14 -6.11 -2.99 2.06
C VAL A 14 -5.75 -4.02 1.00
N GLU A 15 -4.71 -4.84 1.21
CA GLU A 15 -4.35 -5.89 0.26
C GLU A 15 -5.50 -6.88 0.06
N ALA A 16 -6.05 -7.42 1.14
CA ALA A 16 -7.13 -8.40 1.08
C ALA A 16 -8.34 -7.85 0.31
N GLU A 17 -8.72 -6.61 0.59
CA GLU A 17 -9.85 -5.96 -0.07
C GLU A 17 -9.58 -5.69 -1.55
N LEU A 18 -8.38 -5.23 -1.92
CA LEU A 18 -8.02 -5.03 -3.33
C LEU A 18 -8.02 -6.35 -4.11
N VAL A 19 -7.53 -7.44 -3.51
CA VAL A 19 -7.59 -8.77 -4.11
C VAL A 19 -9.04 -9.22 -4.33
N ARG A 20 -9.90 -9.02 -3.32
CA ARG A 20 -11.33 -9.35 -3.40
C ARG A 20 -12.03 -8.60 -4.53
N ARG A 21 -11.79 -7.29 -4.63
CA ARG A 21 -12.38 -6.43 -5.67
C ARG A 21 -11.83 -6.74 -7.07
N HIS A 22 -10.54 -7.05 -7.16
CA HIS A 22 -9.94 -7.47 -8.42
C HIS A 22 -10.59 -8.75 -8.98
N ALA A 23 -10.92 -9.71 -8.11
CA ALA A 23 -11.57 -10.96 -8.52
C ALA A 23 -12.96 -10.76 -9.15
N VAL A 24 -13.61 -9.62 -8.91
CA VAL A 24 -14.93 -9.25 -9.48
C VAL A 24 -14.84 -8.10 -10.49
N GLY A 25 -13.63 -7.72 -10.91
CA GLY A 25 -13.43 -6.65 -11.91
C GLY A 25 -13.59 -5.23 -11.37
N GLU A 26 -13.68 -5.04 -10.05
CA GLU A 26 -13.78 -3.72 -9.41
C GLU A 26 -12.40 -3.09 -9.17
N THR A 27 -11.54 -3.05 -10.19
CA THR A 27 -10.21 -2.42 -10.12
C THR A 27 -9.97 -1.50 -11.30
N PRO A 28 -9.04 -0.52 -11.19
CA PRO A 28 -8.68 0.34 -12.33
C PRO A 28 -8.25 -0.48 -13.56
N ASP A 29 -8.52 0.04 -14.77
CA ASP A 29 -8.15 -0.60 -16.05
C ASP A 29 -6.64 -0.88 -16.17
N ALA A 30 -5.79 -0.15 -15.44
CA ALA A 30 -4.36 -0.44 -15.35
C ALA A 30 -4.05 -1.86 -14.83
N PHE A 31 -5.00 -2.50 -14.13
CA PHE A 31 -4.94 -3.88 -13.67
C PHE A 31 -5.65 -4.87 -14.59
N ALA A 32 -6.24 -4.43 -15.71
CA ALA A 32 -6.88 -5.31 -16.67
C ALA A 32 -5.88 -6.36 -17.18
N GLY A 33 -6.26 -7.64 -17.11
CA GLY A 33 -5.40 -8.76 -17.51
C GLY A 33 -4.18 -8.98 -16.61
N LYS A 34 -4.03 -8.25 -15.49
CA LYS A 34 -3.00 -8.53 -14.49
C LYS A 34 -3.46 -9.66 -13.57
N SER A 35 -2.51 -10.43 -13.06
CA SER A 35 -2.80 -11.44 -12.03
C SER A 35 -2.97 -10.77 -10.66
N VAL A 36 -3.61 -11.49 -9.74
CA VAL A 36 -3.70 -11.12 -8.31
C VAL A 36 -2.33 -10.78 -7.73
N THR A 37 -1.27 -11.46 -8.17
CA THR A 37 0.12 -11.18 -7.77
C THR A 37 0.55 -9.75 -8.11
N GLY A 38 0.11 -9.21 -9.25
CA GLY A 38 0.38 -7.82 -9.64
C GLY A 38 -0.27 -6.81 -8.69
N VAL A 39 -1.51 -7.08 -8.27
CA VAL A 39 -2.23 -6.23 -7.30
C VAL A 39 -1.56 -6.26 -5.93
N ARG A 40 -1.21 -7.45 -5.43
CA ARG A 40 -0.45 -7.60 -4.16
C ARG A 40 0.91 -6.92 -4.22
N GLY A 41 1.57 -6.95 -5.37
CA GLY A 41 2.87 -6.32 -5.59
C GLY A 41 2.87 -4.83 -5.28
N VAL A 42 1.80 -4.11 -5.61
CA VAL A 42 1.66 -2.67 -5.29
C VAL A 42 1.71 -2.43 -3.79
N ILE A 43 0.88 -3.14 -3.02
CA ILE A 43 0.81 -2.97 -1.56
C ILE A 43 2.10 -3.44 -0.89
N LYS A 44 2.70 -4.53 -1.39
CA LYS A 44 3.99 -5.02 -0.90
C LYS A 44 5.10 -3.99 -1.09
N ASN A 45 5.17 -3.34 -2.25
CA ASN A 45 6.18 -2.31 -2.50
C ASN A 45 5.94 -1.07 -1.62
N CYS A 46 4.70 -0.64 -1.47
CA CYS A 46 4.33 0.43 -0.54
C CYS A 46 4.73 0.12 0.92
N TRP A 47 4.60 -1.14 1.35
CA TRP A 47 5.05 -1.58 2.67
C TRP A 47 6.56 -1.46 2.85
N GLN A 48 7.35 -1.87 1.86
CA GLN A 48 8.81 -1.71 1.90
C GLN A 48 9.21 -0.23 1.96
N LEU A 49 8.56 0.61 1.14
CA LEU A 49 8.82 2.05 1.12
C LEU A 49 8.47 2.71 2.46
N TYR A 50 7.33 2.35 3.06
CA TYR A 50 6.95 2.83 4.38
C TYR A 50 8.06 2.53 5.40
N HIS A 51 8.47 1.28 5.51
CA HIS A 51 9.49 0.93 6.49
C HIS A 51 10.85 1.54 6.20
N GLU A 52 11.24 1.60 4.93
CA GLU A 52 12.49 2.25 4.56
C GLU A 52 12.50 3.72 4.96
N SER A 53 11.39 4.43 4.72
CA SER A 53 11.24 5.81 5.17
C SER A 53 11.33 5.94 6.69
N GLN A 54 10.74 5.01 7.44
CA GLN A 54 10.81 5.02 8.91
C GLN A 54 12.22 4.74 9.42
N SER A 55 12.93 3.79 8.81
CA SER A 55 14.33 3.51 9.16
C SER A 55 15.23 4.71 8.92
N ILE A 56 15.06 5.40 7.79
CA ILE A 56 15.82 6.62 7.49
C ILE A 56 15.52 7.70 8.54
N ILE A 57 14.24 7.97 8.81
CA ILE A 57 13.81 9.00 9.78
C ILE A 57 14.32 8.70 11.19
N ARG A 58 14.45 7.43 11.57
CA ARG A 58 14.89 7.00 12.90
C ARG A 58 16.38 6.68 12.99
N GLU A 59 17.11 6.80 11.88
CA GLU A 59 18.52 6.39 11.78
C GLU A 59 18.76 4.91 12.19
N GLU A 60 17.78 4.05 11.90
CA GLU A 60 17.80 2.62 12.21
C GLU A 60 18.24 1.80 10.99
N ASN A 61 18.91 0.66 11.23
CA ASN A 61 19.31 -0.25 10.15
C ASN A 61 18.09 -0.78 9.39
N ARG A 62 18.23 -0.84 8.05
CA ARG A 62 17.25 -1.44 7.15
C ARG A 62 17.14 -2.94 7.43
N LEU A 63 15.95 -3.39 7.84
CA LEU A 63 15.59 -4.81 7.84
C LEU A 63 14.74 -5.09 6.60
N VAL A 64 14.68 -6.33 6.13
CA VAL A 64 13.63 -6.71 5.16
C VAL A 64 12.36 -6.96 5.95
N TRP A 65 11.35 -6.11 5.80
CA TRP A 65 10.12 -6.23 6.59
C TRP A 65 9.13 -7.15 5.90
N GLN A 66 8.94 -8.34 6.46
CA GLN A 66 7.86 -9.23 6.06
C GLN A 66 6.62 -8.90 6.90
N ARG A 67 5.45 -8.87 6.25
CA ARG A 67 4.17 -8.80 6.96
C ARG A 67 3.81 -10.18 7.50
N ASP A 68 3.33 -10.23 8.71
CA ASP A 68 2.68 -11.38 9.31
C ASP A 68 1.29 -11.57 8.69
N ALA A 69 1.13 -12.68 7.99
CA ALA A 69 -0.13 -13.06 7.36
C ALA A 69 -1.19 -13.54 8.37
N LEU A 70 -0.81 -13.79 9.63
CA LEU A 70 -1.72 -14.19 10.70
C LEU A 70 -2.47 -13.00 11.31
N LEU A 71 -2.02 -11.76 11.04
CA LEU A 71 -2.72 -10.57 11.52
C LEU A 71 -4.04 -10.38 10.75
N PRO A 72 -5.14 -10.04 11.47
CA PRO A 72 -6.47 -9.98 10.89
C PRO A 72 -6.58 -8.89 9.82
N ALA A 73 -7.04 -9.26 8.62
CA ALA A 73 -7.45 -8.31 7.58
C ALA A 73 -8.91 -7.94 7.80
N GLN A 74 -9.17 -6.74 8.32
CA GLN A 74 -10.54 -6.25 8.49
C GLN A 74 -11.19 -5.99 7.13
N ALA A 75 -12.47 -6.33 6.98
CA ALA A 75 -13.22 -6.02 5.77
C ALA A 75 -13.42 -4.49 5.63
N LEU A 76 -13.17 -3.96 4.43
CA LEU A 76 -13.24 -2.52 4.16
C LEU A 76 -14.36 -2.23 3.15
N ASP A 77 -15.38 -1.49 3.57
CA ASP A 77 -16.29 -0.85 2.62
C ASP A 77 -15.54 0.18 1.76
N THR A 78 -16.16 0.68 0.69
CA THR A 78 -15.49 1.60 -0.25
C THR A 78 -14.99 2.89 0.42
N THR A 79 -15.71 3.41 1.43
CA THR A 79 -15.29 4.61 2.16
C THR A 79 -14.06 4.33 3.01
N LYS A 80 -14.08 3.24 3.78
CA LYS A 80 -12.94 2.81 4.60
C LYS A 80 -11.73 2.44 3.74
N LEU A 81 -11.94 1.82 2.58
CA LEU A 81 -10.86 1.51 1.64
C LEU A 81 -10.17 2.79 1.15
N VAL A 82 -10.94 3.80 0.71
CA VAL A 82 -10.38 5.09 0.28
C VAL A 82 -9.59 5.77 1.41
N ASN A 83 -10.14 5.80 2.63
CA ASN A 83 -9.46 6.39 3.77
C ASN A 83 -8.17 5.64 4.10
N SER A 84 -8.19 4.30 4.02
CA SER A 84 -7.03 3.45 4.28
C SER A 84 -5.93 3.63 3.24
N LEU A 85 -6.29 3.74 1.96
CA LEU A 85 -5.34 4.00 0.87
C LEU A 85 -4.66 5.37 1.02
N LYS A 86 -5.43 6.41 1.36
CA LYS A 86 -4.89 7.75 1.67
C LYS A 86 -3.94 7.70 2.86
N HIS A 87 -4.31 6.98 3.92
CA HIS A 87 -3.46 6.85 5.09
C HIS A 87 -2.15 6.12 4.77
N ILE A 88 -2.19 5.02 4.01
CA ILE A 88 -0.98 4.35 3.53
C ILE A 88 -0.09 5.32 2.73
N ARG A 89 -0.69 6.16 1.88
CA ARG A 89 0.06 7.14 1.08
C ARG A 89 0.78 8.17 1.94
N GLU A 90 0.16 8.61 3.04
CA GLU A 90 0.73 9.55 4.02
C GLU A 90 1.84 8.93 4.86
N LEU A 91 1.79 7.61 5.10
CA LEU A 91 2.83 6.91 5.85
C LEU A 91 4.17 6.82 5.08
N ILE A 92 4.14 6.96 3.76
CA ILE A 92 5.32 6.81 2.89
C ILE A 92 5.97 8.19 2.65
N ASP A 93 7.13 8.42 3.26
CA ASP A 93 7.92 9.62 3.01
C ASP A 93 8.94 9.40 1.88
N LEU A 94 8.52 9.69 0.65
CA LEU A 94 9.40 9.65 -0.52
C LEU A 94 10.50 10.73 -0.48
N THR A 95 10.32 11.81 0.28
CA THR A 95 11.34 12.86 0.41
C THR A 95 12.51 12.35 1.22
N ALA A 96 12.23 11.71 2.36
CA ALA A 96 13.25 11.07 3.19
C ALA A 96 14.02 10.00 2.40
N ILE A 97 13.30 9.16 1.62
CA ILE A 97 13.94 8.18 0.74
C ILE A 97 14.83 8.89 -0.28
N GLY A 98 14.31 9.90 -0.98
CA GLY A 98 15.02 10.66 -2.02
C GLY A 98 16.29 11.36 -1.54
N GLN A 99 16.34 11.77 -0.27
CA GLN A 99 17.54 12.34 0.36
C GLN A 99 18.63 11.31 0.60
N TYR A 100 18.25 10.04 0.80
CA TYR A 100 19.19 8.95 1.06
C TYR A 100 19.59 8.20 -0.23
N ARG A 101 18.63 7.95 -1.13
CA ARG A 101 18.85 7.32 -2.43
C ARG A 101 17.75 7.67 -3.43
N MET A 102 18.04 7.48 -4.72
CA MET A 102 17.01 7.58 -5.75
C MET A 102 16.02 6.42 -5.65
N PRO A 103 14.69 6.67 -5.62
CA PRO A 103 13.69 5.63 -5.82
C PRO A 103 13.87 4.92 -7.16
N THR A 104 13.58 3.63 -7.20
CA THR A 104 13.55 2.86 -8.44
C THR A 104 12.25 3.12 -9.19
N TYR A 105 12.25 2.89 -10.50
CA TYR A 105 11.03 3.01 -11.33
C TYR A 105 9.85 2.19 -10.79
N CYS A 106 10.11 1.00 -10.24
CA CYS A 106 9.08 0.14 -9.66
C CYS A 106 8.46 0.74 -8.40
N GLU A 107 9.26 1.42 -7.58
CA GLU A 107 8.81 2.07 -6.35
C GLU A 107 7.95 3.29 -6.66
N GLU A 108 8.40 4.16 -7.56
CA GLU A 108 7.62 5.31 -8.04
C GLU A 108 6.30 4.87 -8.67
N SER A 109 6.35 3.85 -9.51
CA SER A 109 5.16 3.27 -10.15
C SER A 109 4.18 2.71 -9.11
N SER A 110 4.68 2.11 -8.02
CA SER A 110 3.81 1.55 -6.97
C SER A 110 3.07 2.65 -6.21
N VAL A 111 3.73 3.76 -5.91
CA VAL A 111 3.08 4.94 -5.30
C VAL A 111 2.08 5.58 -6.26
N ALA A 112 2.44 5.72 -7.54
CA ALA A 112 1.52 6.23 -8.56
C ALA A 112 0.29 5.33 -8.75
N LEU A 113 0.46 4.00 -8.69
CA LEU A 113 -0.63 3.03 -8.74
C LEU A 113 -1.51 3.12 -7.48
N LEU A 114 -0.93 3.34 -6.29
CA LEU A 114 -1.70 3.59 -5.07
C LEU A 114 -2.61 4.82 -5.22
N ASP A 115 -2.08 5.91 -5.80
CA ASP A 115 -2.85 7.13 -6.08
C ASP A 115 -3.95 6.89 -7.13
N LEU A 116 -3.67 6.09 -8.17
CA LEU A 116 -4.64 5.70 -9.20
C LEU A 116 -5.80 4.89 -8.60
N ILE A 117 -5.48 3.87 -7.79
CA ILE A 117 -6.46 3.04 -7.09
C ILE A 117 -7.34 3.92 -6.20
N THR A 118 -6.73 4.84 -5.45
CA THR A 118 -7.46 5.78 -4.58
C THR A 118 -8.45 6.62 -5.39
N LYS A 119 -8.01 7.21 -6.51
CA LYS A 119 -8.86 8.02 -7.40
C LYS A 119 -10.02 7.21 -7.99
N PHE A 120 -9.77 5.96 -8.37
CA PHE A 120 -10.82 5.07 -8.89
C PHE A 120 -11.93 4.84 -7.88
N TYR A 121 -11.60 4.46 -6.63
CA TYR A 121 -12.63 4.24 -5.61
C TYR A 121 -13.28 5.53 -5.10
N VAL A 122 -12.60 6.67 -5.17
CA VAL A 122 -13.24 7.98 -4.92
C VAL A 122 -14.35 8.24 -5.95
N LYS A 123 -14.10 7.95 -7.24
CA LYS A 123 -15.11 8.10 -8.29
C LYS A 123 -16.30 7.16 -8.09
N LEU A 124 -16.06 5.92 -7.67
CA LEU A 124 -17.15 4.96 -7.38
C LEU A 124 -18.03 5.35 -6.18
N ARG A 125 -17.62 6.31 -5.35
CA ARG A 125 -18.44 6.86 -4.26
C ARG A 125 -19.34 8.02 -4.70
N SER A 126 -19.09 8.59 -5.87
CA SER A 126 -19.81 9.75 -6.43
C SER A 126 -20.99 9.25 -7.25
#